data_AF-A0A5P8WGK8-F1
#
_entry.id   AF-A0A5P8WGK8-F1
#
_cell.length_a   1.000
_cell.length_b   1.000
_cell.length_c   1.000
_cell.angle_alpha   90.00
_cell.angle_beta   90.00
_cell.angle_gamma   90.00
#
_symmetry.space_group_name_H-M   'P 1'
#
loop_
_entity.id
_entity.type
_entity.pdbx_description
1 polymer ?
#
loop_
_entity_poly.entity_id
_entity_poly.type
_entity_poly.pdbx_seq_one_letter_code
_entity_poly.pdbx_strand_id
1 'polypeptide(L)'
;MLYLGIIIFIETRLVSELVFQDIPDIELLQCLGHGYLKQNLQRAIRLWVWLRSLYGDNQDRVVLDDSFSYADWRNAFFSPTHPKGEKIPPIHDSHCPCAKTTAQWLFTEKTGIVATHWRKLILAHTGIGESELDTLLQRRLFGVTRRSLQGDLEILAKLGWLVYKYQKYYRVSEFPPRPVTTKDQASAAKVGAYELSFMHEDLVGLAENHSQKINGVQRFFLKLDYVIPRSTIDAVDDWQYELRQLWAKTPVPPIKLTYGSARLANNVDCIVYPVCIYYVQRAVYLCAYGESPQKDTNWYNFRLDRIRSLVALEWTDSKLPSNLQQQYQQKSLPNPDDIALEMSKAWGFDFYLPSQLMLLRFDRQFCDRYVKGTERHDTFEEITYQQVQRLIQREIKQPQQQDLLKVLAKRSETDAYYQARIRYQDNEHRDNNLVMRLRAWQPKVEVLTPWDLRQSFAVDAATQFMLYQN
;
A
#
# COMPACT_ATOMS: atom_id res chain seq x y z
N MET A 1 -71.32 -13.93 -21.39
CA MET A 1 -70.60 -13.29 -20.27
C MET A 1 -69.42 -14.19 -19.94
N LEU A 2 -68.22 -13.73 -20.31
CA LEU A 2 -66.95 -14.44 -20.16
C LEU A 2 -66.38 -14.16 -18.77
N TYR A 3 -66.03 -15.22 -18.03
CA TYR A 3 -65.04 -15.16 -16.95
C TYR A 3 -64.10 -16.36 -17.13
N LEU A 4 -62.96 -16.13 -17.80
CA LEU A 4 -61.83 -17.04 -17.78
C LEU A 4 -60.97 -16.72 -16.56
N GLY A 5 -60.82 -17.70 -15.67
CA GLY A 5 -59.91 -17.65 -14.53
C GLY A 5 -58.45 -17.72 -14.99
N ILE A 6 -57.66 -16.74 -14.58
CA ILE A 6 -56.21 -16.70 -14.74
C ILE A 6 -55.61 -17.62 -13.67
N ILE A 7 -55.03 -18.75 -14.11
CA ILE A 7 -54.14 -19.58 -13.30
C ILE A 7 -52.78 -18.88 -13.28
N ILE A 8 -52.38 -18.36 -12.12
CA ILE A 8 -51.03 -17.85 -11.89
C ILE A 8 -50.13 -19.06 -11.58
N PHE A 9 -49.27 -19.41 -12.54
CA PHE A 9 -48.11 -20.26 -12.28
C PHE A 9 -47.12 -19.47 -11.43
N ILE A 10 -46.94 -19.86 -10.17
CA ILE A 10 -45.79 -19.42 -9.37
C ILE A 10 -44.60 -20.25 -9.84
N GLU A 11 -43.82 -19.67 -10.73
CA GLU A 11 -42.51 -20.20 -11.11
C GLU A 11 -41.56 -19.91 -9.95
N THR A 12 -41.40 -20.88 -9.04
CA THR A 12 -40.28 -20.89 -8.08
C THR A 12 -38.99 -21.02 -8.88
N ARG A 13 -38.39 -19.89 -9.28
CA ARG A 13 -36.99 -19.84 -9.69
C ARG A 13 -36.16 -20.33 -8.52
N LEU A 14 -35.66 -21.56 -8.63
CA LEU A 14 -34.51 -22.04 -7.89
C LEU A 14 -33.37 -21.05 -8.17
N VAL A 15 -33.10 -20.16 -7.21
CA VAL A 15 -31.88 -19.36 -7.22
C VAL A 15 -30.75 -20.35 -7.05
N SER A 16 -30.01 -20.62 -8.13
CA SER A 16 -28.74 -21.33 -8.09
C SER A 16 -27.88 -20.72 -6.98
N GLU A 17 -27.67 -21.43 -5.88
CA GLU A 17 -26.81 -20.94 -4.80
C GLU A 17 -25.37 -20.88 -5.32
N LEU A 18 -24.73 -19.72 -5.22
CA LEU A 18 -23.31 -19.61 -5.56
C LEU A 18 -22.47 -20.46 -4.61
N VAL A 19 -21.71 -21.38 -5.20
CA VAL A 19 -20.76 -22.23 -4.47
C VAL A 19 -19.33 -21.79 -4.78
N PHE A 20 -18.58 -21.42 -3.74
CA PHE A 20 -17.16 -21.08 -3.79
C PHE A 20 -16.31 -22.33 -3.59
N GLN A 21 -15.55 -22.71 -4.61
CA GLN A 21 -14.71 -23.93 -4.61
C GLN A 21 -13.23 -23.65 -4.94
N ASP A 22 -12.84 -22.38 -5.07
CA ASP A 22 -11.49 -22.04 -5.47
C ASP A 22 -10.47 -22.45 -4.42
N ILE A 23 -9.30 -22.89 -4.89
CA ILE A 23 -8.15 -23.13 -4.04
C ILE A 23 -7.41 -21.80 -3.78
N PRO A 24 -6.72 -21.65 -2.63
CA PRO A 24 -5.97 -20.45 -2.29
C PRO A 24 -4.64 -20.45 -3.05
N ASP A 25 -4.69 -20.26 -4.36
CA ASP A 25 -3.51 -20.03 -5.19
C ASP A 25 -2.95 -18.61 -5.01
N ILE A 26 -1.85 -18.30 -5.70
CA ILE A 26 -1.18 -17.01 -5.57
C ILE A 26 -2.10 -15.86 -5.97
N GLU A 27 -2.81 -15.98 -7.09
CA GLU A 27 -3.65 -14.91 -7.63
C GLU A 27 -4.80 -14.58 -6.67
N LEU A 28 -5.50 -15.61 -6.19
CA LEU A 28 -6.57 -15.44 -5.22
C LEU A 28 -6.05 -14.89 -3.89
N LEU A 29 -4.92 -15.39 -3.40
CA LEU A 29 -4.35 -14.90 -2.13
C LEU A 29 -3.83 -13.47 -2.25
N GLN A 30 -3.26 -13.07 -3.39
CA GLN A 30 -2.90 -11.68 -3.66
C GLN A 30 -4.14 -10.78 -3.65
N CYS A 31 -5.25 -11.24 -4.23
CA CYS A 31 -6.54 -10.54 -4.19
C CYS A 31 -7.00 -10.31 -2.74
N LEU A 32 -7.06 -11.38 -1.95
CA LEU A 32 -7.48 -11.32 -0.56
C LEU A 32 -6.48 -10.55 0.33
N GLY A 33 -5.22 -10.47 -0.08
CA GLY A 33 -4.13 -9.77 0.59
C GLY A 33 -3.98 -8.29 0.20
N HIS A 34 -4.85 -7.76 -0.67
CA HIS A 34 -4.74 -6.41 -1.25
C HIS A 34 -3.38 -6.14 -1.92
N GLY A 35 -2.85 -7.12 -2.67
CA GLY A 35 -1.57 -7.02 -3.37
C GLY A 35 -0.33 -7.24 -2.48
N TYR A 36 -0.41 -7.01 -1.17
CA TYR A 36 0.69 -7.20 -0.22
C TYR A 36 0.69 -8.61 0.40
N LEU A 37 0.84 -9.63 -0.44
CA LEU A 37 0.67 -11.02 -0.01
C LEU A 37 1.68 -11.42 1.06
N LYS A 38 2.94 -10.99 0.99
CA LYS A 38 3.98 -11.34 1.98
C LYS A 38 3.56 -10.98 3.41
N GLN A 39 3.14 -9.73 3.63
CA GLN A 39 2.77 -9.21 4.96
C GLN A 39 1.39 -9.71 5.40
N ASN A 40 0.51 -10.02 4.44
CA ASN A 40 -0.88 -10.40 4.71
C ASN A 40 -1.17 -11.89 4.52
N LEU A 41 -0.18 -12.75 4.25
CA LEU A 41 -0.39 -14.15 3.86
C LEU A 41 -1.32 -14.90 4.82
N GLN A 42 -1.08 -14.79 6.13
CA GLN A 42 -1.91 -15.45 7.14
C GLN A 42 -3.35 -14.91 7.15
N ARG A 43 -3.56 -13.61 6.90
CA ARG A 43 -4.90 -13.00 6.80
C ARG A 43 -5.58 -13.39 5.50
N ALA A 44 -4.87 -13.38 4.37
CA ALA A 44 -5.39 -13.79 3.08
C ALA A 44 -5.89 -15.24 3.11
N ILE A 45 -5.13 -16.16 3.70
CA ILE A 45 -5.56 -17.55 3.92
C ILE A 45 -6.81 -17.60 4.81
N ARG A 46 -6.89 -16.76 5.85
CA ARG A 46 -8.08 -16.70 6.71
C ARG A 46 -9.31 -16.20 5.97
N LEU A 47 -9.16 -15.18 5.13
CA LEU A 47 -10.24 -14.67 4.26
C LEU A 47 -10.70 -15.72 3.25
N TRP A 48 -9.80 -16.56 2.73
CA TRP A 48 -10.19 -17.70 1.90
C TRP A 48 -11.05 -18.71 2.68
N VAL A 49 -10.71 -19.02 3.94
CA VAL A 49 -11.56 -19.88 4.78
C VAL A 49 -12.91 -19.20 5.09
N TRP A 50 -12.93 -17.88 5.29
CA TRP A 50 -14.19 -17.14 5.41
C TRP A 50 -15.08 -17.34 4.18
N LEU A 51 -14.54 -17.19 2.98
CA LEU A 51 -15.28 -17.41 1.74
C LEU A 51 -15.86 -18.82 1.65
N ARG A 52 -15.08 -19.85 2.02
CA ARG A 52 -15.59 -21.23 2.11
C ARG A 52 -16.69 -21.39 3.16
N SER A 53 -16.58 -20.72 4.32
CA SER A 53 -17.63 -20.79 5.34
C SER A 53 -18.93 -20.08 4.92
N LEU A 54 -18.85 -19.06 4.07
CA LEU A 54 -20.00 -18.23 3.68
C LEU A 54 -20.67 -18.75 2.40
N TYR A 55 -19.87 -19.25 1.47
CA TYR A 55 -20.24 -19.60 0.10
C TYR A 55 -19.84 -21.01 -0.30
N GLY A 56 -19.18 -21.79 0.56
CA GLY A 56 -18.72 -23.13 0.19
C GLY A 56 -19.86 -24.12 -0.04
N ASP A 57 -19.49 -25.37 -0.29
CA ASP A 57 -20.45 -26.46 -0.37
C ASP A 57 -21.13 -26.73 0.99
N ASN A 58 -22.12 -27.61 1.02
CA ASN A 58 -22.87 -27.96 2.23
C ASN A 58 -22.02 -28.54 3.38
N GLN A 59 -20.76 -28.89 3.13
CA GLN A 59 -19.85 -29.40 4.15
C GLN A 59 -18.96 -28.30 4.75
N ASP A 60 -18.69 -27.21 4.02
CA ASP A 60 -17.91 -26.06 4.53
C ASP A 60 -18.79 -24.90 5.00
N ARG A 61 -19.94 -24.72 4.36
CA ARG A 61 -20.80 -23.56 4.55
C ARG A 61 -21.52 -23.64 5.89
N VAL A 62 -21.41 -22.57 6.66
CA VAL A 62 -22.16 -22.43 7.91
C VAL A 62 -23.61 -22.05 7.60
N VAL A 63 -24.53 -22.59 8.40
CA VAL A 63 -25.96 -22.28 8.29
C VAL A 63 -26.20 -20.89 8.86
N LEU A 64 -26.52 -19.94 7.99
CA LEU A 64 -26.81 -18.54 8.30
C LEU A 64 -27.99 -18.04 7.48
N ASP A 65 -28.77 -17.17 8.10
CA ASP A 65 -29.77 -16.35 7.42
C ASP A 65 -29.12 -15.47 6.34
N ASP A 66 -29.94 -14.93 5.43
CA ASP A 66 -29.46 -14.06 4.34
C ASP A 66 -28.80 -12.77 4.84
N SER A 67 -29.19 -12.32 6.03
CA SER A 67 -28.52 -11.25 6.76
C SER A 67 -27.92 -11.81 8.04
N PHE A 68 -26.64 -11.54 8.30
CA PHE A 68 -25.96 -12.04 9.49
C PHE A 68 -25.03 -10.99 10.10
N SER A 69 -24.80 -11.09 11.40
CA SER A 69 -23.76 -10.37 12.12
C SER A 69 -22.54 -11.25 12.36
N TYR A 70 -21.44 -10.65 12.81
CA TYR A 70 -20.29 -11.43 13.31
C TYR A 70 -20.69 -12.42 14.41
N ALA A 71 -21.62 -12.03 15.29
CA ALA A 71 -22.04 -12.90 16.39
C ALA A 71 -22.77 -14.15 15.88
N ASP A 72 -23.58 -14.00 14.83
CA ASP A 72 -24.32 -15.10 14.19
C ASP A 72 -23.33 -16.07 13.54
N TRP A 73 -22.42 -15.55 12.70
CA TRP A 73 -21.36 -16.37 12.09
C TRP A 73 -20.49 -17.05 13.14
N ARG A 74 -20.05 -16.34 14.19
CA ARG A 74 -19.20 -16.89 15.25
C ARG A 74 -19.87 -18.08 15.94
N ASN A 75 -21.16 -17.97 16.25
CA ASN A 75 -21.90 -19.03 16.93
C ASN A 75 -22.17 -20.23 16.02
N ALA A 76 -22.26 -20.03 14.70
CA ALA A 76 -22.42 -21.10 13.72
C ALA A 76 -21.08 -21.78 13.36
N PHE A 77 -19.99 -21.02 13.35
CA PHE A 77 -18.67 -21.50 12.94
C PHE A 77 -17.88 -22.14 14.08
N PHE A 78 -17.82 -21.53 15.27
CA PHE A 78 -17.05 -22.06 16.39
C PHE A 78 -17.86 -23.00 17.28
N SER A 79 -17.16 -23.85 18.04
CA SER A 79 -17.81 -24.73 19.00
C SER A 79 -18.43 -23.96 20.18
N PRO A 80 -19.42 -24.51 20.90
CA PRO A 80 -20.13 -23.81 21.96
C PRO A 80 -19.25 -23.30 23.11
N THR A 81 -18.07 -23.90 23.31
CA THR A 81 -17.10 -23.54 24.34
C THR A 81 -16.21 -22.35 23.95
N HIS A 82 -16.38 -21.80 22.73
CA HIS A 82 -15.57 -20.70 22.23
C HIS A 82 -15.76 -19.40 23.03
N PRO A 83 -14.68 -18.78 23.54
CA PRO A 83 -14.75 -17.52 24.28
C PRO A 83 -15.35 -16.38 23.44
N LYS A 84 -16.26 -15.60 24.05
CA LYS A 84 -16.93 -14.46 23.38
C LYS A 84 -16.25 -13.10 23.60
N GLY A 85 -15.15 -13.07 24.36
CA GLY A 85 -14.42 -11.85 24.72
C GLY A 85 -13.47 -11.34 23.62
N GLU A 86 -12.76 -10.26 23.93
CA GLU A 86 -11.83 -9.58 22.99
C GLU A 86 -10.42 -10.19 22.93
N LYS A 87 -10.05 -11.02 23.92
CA LYS A 87 -8.72 -11.66 23.97
C LYS A 87 -8.60 -12.77 22.95
N ILE A 88 -7.38 -13.04 22.49
CA ILE A 88 -7.08 -14.23 21.69
C ILE A 88 -7.55 -15.47 22.48
N PRO A 89 -8.40 -16.33 21.89
CA PRO A 89 -8.91 -17.51 22.59
C PRO A 89 -7.75 -18.43 23.01
N PRO A 90 -7.64 -18.84 24.29
CA PRO A 90 -6.76 -19.94 24.64
C PRO A 90 -7.22 -21.22 23.92
N ILE A 91 -6.37 -22.24 23.90
CA ILE A 91 -6.82 -23.57 23.46
C ILE A 91 -7.81 -24.05 24.53
N HIS A 92 -9.07 -24.22 24.13
CA HIS A 92 -10.18 -24.59 25.01
C HIS A 92 -10.91 -25.85 24.56
N ASP A 93 -10.86 -26.14 23.26
CA ASP A 93 -11.43 -27.32 22.63
C ASP A 93 -10.59 -27.63 21.38
N SER A 94 -10.07 -28.84 21.28
CA SER A 94 -9.24 -29.28 20.16
C SER A 94 -10.02 -29.41 18.85
N HIS A 95 -11.34 -29.55 18.91
CA HIS A 95 -12.22 -29.65 17.74
C HIS A 95 -12.77 -28.29 17.31
N CYS A 96 -12.61 -27.24 18.13
CA CYS A 96 -13.01 -25.90 17.75
C CYS A 96 -12.20 -25.42 16.54
N PRO A 97 -12.83 -24.85 15.50
CA PRO A 97 -12.12 -24.34 14.32
C PRO A 97 -11.01 -23.33 14.63
N CYS A 98 -11.04 -22.64 15.77
CA CYS A 98 -9.96 -21.74 16.18
C CYS A 98 -8.70 -22.45 16.71
N ALA A 99 -8.77 -23.74 17.03
CA ALA A 99 -7.61 -24.54 17.43
C ALA A 99 -6.80 -25.01 16.21
N LYS A 100 -7.42 -25.06 15.02
CA LYS A 100 -6.77 -25.52 13.80
C LYS A 100 -5.64 -24.58 13.35
N THR A 101 -4.50 -25.15 13.00
CA THR A 101 -3.37 -24.44 12.41
C THR A 101 -3.67 -24.06 10.96
N THR A 102 -2.92 -23.09 10.41
CA THR A 102 -3.01 -22.71 8.99
C THR A 102 -2.78 -23.93 8.08
N ALA A 103 -1.81 -24.80 8.41
CA ALA A 103 -1.55 -26.04 7.67
C ALA A 103 -2.76 -26.98 7.67
N GLN A 104 -3.45 -27.14 8.80
CA GLN A 104 -4.64 -28.00 8.91
C GLN A 104 -5.84 -27.46 8.13
N TRP A 105 -5.88 -26.16 7.83
CA TRP A 105 -6.89 -25.58 6.94
C TRP A 105 -6.56 -25.79 5.46
N LEU A 106 -5.28 -25.72 5.10
CA LEU A 106 -4.82 -25.78 3.71
C LEU A 106 -4.68 -27.23 3.22
N PHE A 107 -4.06 -28.12 4.00
CA PHE A 107 -3.62 -29.43 3.52
C PHE A 107 -4.54 -30.54 4.03
N THR A 108 -5.77 -30.54 3.52
CA THR A 108 -6.76 -31.58 3.78
C THR A 108 -7.03 -32.35 2.48
N GLU A 109 -7.52 -33.58 2.57
CA GLU A 109 -7.93 -34.33 1.38
C GLU A 109 -8.98 -33.56 0.56
N LYS A 110 -9.90 -32.87 1.26
CA LYS A 110 -10.97 -32.08 0.65
C LYS A 110 -10.46 -30.91 -0.20
N THR A 111 -9.35 -30.29 0.17
CA THR A 111 -8.80 -29.14 -0.58
C THR A 111 -8.00 -29.58 -1.80
N GLY A 112 -7.51 -30.82 -1.84
CA GLY A 112 -6.65 -31.32 -2.91
C GLY A 112 -5.31 -30.59 -3.04
N ILE A 113 -4.94 -29.73 -2.08
CA ILE A 113 -3.74 -28.91 -2.14
C ILE A 113 -2.52 -29.76 -1.79
N VAL A 114 -1.65 -29.98 -2.78
CA VAL A 114 -0.38 -30.67 -2.58
C VAL A 114 0.60 -29.73 -1.86
N ALA A 115 0.88 -30.02 -0.59
CA ALA A 115 1.64 -29.14 0.30
C ALA A 115 3.02 -28.74 -0.25
N THR A 116 3.77 -29.67 -0.86
CA THR A 116 5.08 -29.40 -1.44
C THR A 116 5.01 -28.41 -2.60
N HIS A 117 4.01 -28.56 -3.47
CA HIS A 117 3.81 -27.68 -4.61
C HIS A 117 3.38 -26.27 -4.18
N TRP A 118 2.38 -26.18 -3.30
CA TRP A 118 1.88 -24.90 -2.79
C TRP A 118 2.96 -24.11 -2.05
N ARG A 119 3.74 -24.78 -1.19
CA ARG A 119 4.88 -24.16 -0.48
C ARG A 119 5.89 -23.59 -1.47
N LYS A 120 6.26 -24.35 -2.52
CA LYS A 120 7.20 -23.89 -3.56
C LYS A 120 6.72 -22.60 -4.24
N LEU A 121 5.43 -22.54 -4.62
CA LEU A 121 4.86 -21.36 -5.27
C LEU A 121 4.86 -20.14 -4.36
N ILE A 122 4.45 -20.32 -3.09
CA ILE A 122 4.38 -19.24 -2.10
C ILE A 122 5.78 -18.70 -1.78
N LEU A 123 6.76 -19.58 -1.57
CA LEU A 123 8.15 -19.17 -1.33
C LEU A 123 8.72 -18.39 -2.53
N ALA A 124 8.50 -18.90 -3.75
CA ALA A 124 8.95 -18.24 -4.97
C ALA A 124 8.31 -16.85 -5.16
N HIS A 125 7.05 -16.69 -4.78
CA HIS A 125 6.30 -15.46 -4.99
C HIS A 125 6.55 -14.41 -3.90
N THR A 126 6.53 -14.82 -2.63
CA THR A 126 6.61 -13.90 -1.46
C THR A 126 8.04 -13.64 -0.98
N GLY A 127 9.00 -14.48 -1.37
CA GLY A 127 10.38 -14.38 -0.92
C GLY A 127 10.59 -14.58 0.58
N ILE A 128 9.61 -15.12 1.31
CA ILE A 128 9.77 -15.50 2.73
C ILE A 128 10.69 -16.73 2.84
N GLY A 129 11.40 -16.86 3.96
CA GLY A 129 12.21 -18.04 4.23
C GLY A 129 11.36 -19.29 4.54
N GLU A 130 11.92 -20.48 4.32
CA GLU A 130 11.22 -21.74 4.65
C GLU A 130 10.82 -21.81 6.14
N SER A 131 11.71 -21.40 7.04
CA SER A 131 11.44 -21.37 8.48
C SER A 131 10.34 -20.38 8.89
N GLU A 132 10.24 -19.25 8.17
CA GLU A 132 9.19 -18.26 8.37
C GLU A 132 7.83 -18.82 7.90
N LEU A 133 7.80 -19.47 6.74
CA LEU A 133 6.60 -20.15 6.24
C LEU A 133 6.17 -21.28 7.19
N ASP A 134 7.11 -22.07 7.72
CA ASP A 134 6.80 -23.11 8.71
C ASP A 134 6.18 -22.54 9.97
N THR A 135 6.74 -21.45 10.49
CA THR A 135 6.19 -20.76 11.64
C THR A 135 4.77 -20.28 11.37
N LEU A 136 4.50 -19.71 10.18
CA LEU A 136 3.16 -19.26 9.79
C LEU A 136 2.18 -20.43 9.67
N LEU A 137 2.61 -21.53 9.07
CA LEU A 137 1.81 -22.74 8.87
C LEU A 137 1.37 -23.39 10.20
N GLN A 138 2.19 -23.27 11.25
CA GLN A 138 1.88 -23.77 12.59
C GLN A 138 1.00 -22.83 13.43
N ARG A 139 0.80 -21.57 13.02
CA ARG A 139 -0.07 -20.65 13.78
C ARG A 139 -1.54 -21.06 13.65
N ARG A 140 -2.31 -20.84 14.72
CA ARG A 140 -3.77 -20.99 14.71
C ARG A 140 -4.41 -19.91 13.85
N LEU A 141 -5.06 -20.29 12.75
CA LEU A 141 -5.53 -19.34 11.74
C LEU A 141 -6.57 -18.37 12.32
N PHE A 142 -7.56 -18.92 13.04
CA PHE A 142 -8.61 -18.18 13.75
C PHE A 142 -8.31 -17.95 15.24
N GLY A 143 -7.08 -18.24 15.68
CA GLY A 143 -6.60 -17.91 17.03
C GLY A 143 -6.24 -16.43 17.15
N VAL A 144 -7.16 -15.54 16.78
CA VAL A 144 -6.99 -14.08 16.76
C VAL A 144 -8.07 -13.40 17.60
N THR A 145 -8.00 -12.07 17.74
CA THR A 145 -9.00 -11.31 18.51
C THR A 145 -10.33 -11.21 17.75
N ARG A 146 -11.43 -10.96 18.49
CA ARG A 146 -12.73 -10.62 17.90
C ARG A 146 -12.62 -9.46 16.91
N ARG A 147 -11.88 -8.41 17.26
CA ARG A 147 -11.67 -7.24 16.38
C ARG A 147 -11.01 -7.62 15.05
N SER A 148 -10.05 -8.55 15.06
CA SER A 148 -9.43 -9.03 13.82
C SER A 148 -10.43 -9.75 12.92
N LEU A 149 -11.31 -10.58 13.49
CA LEU A 149 -12.33 -11.31 12.73
C LEU A 149 -13.44 -10.38 12.22
N GLN A 150 -13.80 -9.36 12.99
CA GLN A 150 -14.71 -8.31 12.53
C GLN A 150 -14.09 -7.54 11.35
N GLY A 151 -12.80 -7.18 11.45
CA GLY A 151 -12.06 -6.53 10.37
C GLY A 151 -11.97 -7.39 9.10
N ASP A 152 -11.92 -8.72 9.23
CA ASP A 152 -11.98 -9.62 8.06
C ASP A 152 -13.31 -9.47 7.30
N LEU A 153 -14.45 -9.37 7.99
CA LEU A 153 -15.76 -9.15 7.35
C LEU A 153 -15.85 -7.79 6.67
N GLU A 154 -15.25 -6.76 7.27
CA GLU A 154 -15.14 -5.43 6.65
C GLU A 154 -14.30 -5.48 5.37
N ILE A 155 -13.18 -6.22 5.38
CA ILE A 155 -12.36 -6.45 4.19
C ILE A 155 -13.16 -7.18 3.11
N LEU A 156 -13.88 -8.26 3.45
CA LEU A 156 -14.71 -8.97 2.48
C LEU A 156 -15.82 -8.09 1.90
N ALA A 157 -16.40 -7.20 2.69
CA ALA A 157 -17.36 -6.22 2.20
C ALA A 157 -16.71 -5.21 1.25
N LYS A 158 -15.52 -4.69 1.58
CA LYS A 158 -14.75 -3.80 0.70
C LYS A 158 -14.35 -4.47 -0.62
N LEU A 159 -14.00 -5.75 -0.58
CA LEU A 159 -13.65 -6.54 -1.76
C LEU A 159 -14.87 -7.00 -2.58
N GLY A 160 -16.10 -6.61 -2.21
CA GLY A 160 -17.32 -6.97 -2.92
C GLY A 160 -17.78 -8.40 -2.71
N TRP A 161 -17.17 -9.14 -1.78
CA TRP A 161 -17.64 -10.47 -1.38
C TRP A 161 -18.80 -10.42 -0.40
N LEU A 162 -19.10 -9.28 0.20
CA LEU A 162 -20.25 -9.07 1.08
C LEU A 162 -20.84 -7.68 0.84
N VAL A 163 -22.10 -7.50 1.19
CA VAL A 163 -22.73 -6.17 1.28
C VAL A 163 -23.00 -5.86 2.75
N TYR A 164 -22.45 -4.76 3.26
CA TYR A 164 -22.76 -4.29 4.60
C TYR A 164 -23.85 -3.21 4.55
N LYS A 165 -25.02 -3.49 5.13
CA LYS A 165 -26.13 -2.53 5.23
C LYS A 165 -26.96 -2.82 6.47
N TYR A 166 -27.61 -1.80 7.03
CA TYR A 166 -28.45 -1.96 8.24
C TYR A 166 -27.76 -2.70 9.40
N GLN A 167 -26.46 -2.44 9.58
CA GLN A 167 -25.60 -3.09 10.59
C GLN A 167 -25.47 -4.62 10.47
N LYS A 168 -25.75 -5.17 9.30
CA LYS A 168 -25.58 -6.60 8.99
C LYS A 168 -24.87 -6.80 7.67
N TYR A 169 -24.26 -7.98 7.53
CA TYR A 169 -23.67 -8.46 6.28
C TYR A 169 -24.67 -9.30 5.51
N TYR A 170 -24.63 -9.18 4.19
CA TYR A 170 -25.43 -9.93 3.24
C TYR A 170 -24.50 -10.61 2.26
N ARG A 171 -24.84 -11.86 1.91
CA ARG A 171 -24.17 -12.57 0.83
C ARG A 171 -24.50 -11.91 -0.52
N VAL A 172 -23.54 -11.92 -1.43
CA VAL A 172 -23.74 -11.46 -2.80
C VAL A 172 -24.36 -12.57 -3.65
N SER A 173 -25.16 -12.17 -4.63
CA SER A 173 -25.78 -13.07 -5.61
C SER A 173 -24.91 -13.29 -6.85
N GLU A 174 -23.76 -12.65 -6.93
CA GLU A 174 -22.72 -12.85 -7.96
C GLU A 174 -21.36 -12.56 -7.32
N PHE A 175 -20.35 -13.40 -7.56
CA PHE A 175 -19.00 -13.13 -7.05
C PHE A 175 -18.37 -11.93 -7.75
N PRO A 176 -17.51 -11.17 -7.06
CA PRO A 176 -16.76 -10.11 -7.70
C PRO A 176 -15.91 -10.67 -8.86
N PRO A 177 -15.73 -9.92 -9.95
CA PRO A 177 -14.95 -10.36 -11.10
C PRO A 177 -13.51 -10.67 -10.67
N ARG A 178 -13.02 -11.84 -11.07
CA ARG A 178 -11.67 -12.31 -10.78
C ARG A 178 -10.74 -11.98 -11.95
N PRO A 179 -9.42 -11.86 -11.72
CA PRO A 179 -8.46 -11.99 -12.79
C PRO A 179 -8.57 -13.43 -13.26
N VAL A 180 -9.11 -13.65 -14.46
CA VAL A 180 -8.91 -14.91 -15.14
C VAL A 180 -7.80 -14.64 -16.13
N THR A 181 -6.63 -15.24 -15.90
CA THR A 181 -5.57 -15.34 -16.91
C THR A 181 -5.98 -16.36 -17.99
N THR A 182 -7.19 -16.23 -18.54
CA THR A 182 -7.57 -16.95 -19.76
C THR A 182 -7.06 -16.14 -20.93
N LYS A 183 -6.24 -16.80 -21.75
CA LYS A 183 -5.75 -16.34 -23.06
C LYS A 183 -6.85 -16.11 -24.10
N ASP A 184 -8.11 -15.94 -23.70
CA ASP A 184 -9.21 -15.76 -24.62
C ASP A 184 -9.70 -14.31 -24.63
N GLN A 185 -9.78 -13.81 -25.85
CA GLN A 185 -10.06 -12.45 -26.22
C GLN A 185 -11.48 -12.01 -25.82
N ALA A 186 -11.60 -10.70 -25.61
CA ALA A 186 -12.81 -9.89 -25.72
C ALA A 186 -13.82 -9.92 -24.56
N SER A 187 -13.63 -9.00 -23.59
CA SER A 187 -14.64 -7.96 -23.35
C SER A 187 -14.01 -6.72 -22.70
N ALA A 188 -13.88 -5.65 -23.49
CA ALA A 188 -13.26 -4.38 -23.10
C ALA A 188 -14.20 -3.49 -22.25
N ALA A 189 -14.98 -4.04 -21.31
CA ALA A 189 -16.09 -3.27 -20.70
C ALA A 189 -16.23 -3.34 -19.17
N LYS A 190 -15.39 -4.05 -18.43
CA LYS A 190 -15.38 -3.96 -16.96
C LYS A 190 -13.96 -4.01 -16.44
N VAL A 191 -13.32 -2.84 -16.36
CA VAL A 191 -12.17 -2.65 -15.46
C VAL A 191 -12.71 -2.87 -14.05
N GLY A 192 -12.48 -4.07 -13.50
CA GLY A 192 -12.98 -4.43 -12.17
C GLY A 192 -12.18 -3.72 -11.08
N ALA A 193 -12.77 -3.62 -9.88
CA ALA A 193 -12.14 -3.18 -8.63
C ALA A 193 -10.68 -3.66 -8.44
N TYR A 194 -10.43 -4.89 -8.88
CA TYR A 194 -9.13 -5.56 -8.80
C TYR A 194 -8.06 -4.97 -9.72
N GLU A 195 -8.41 -4.58 -10.97
CA GLU A 195 -7.43 -3.98 -11.89
C GLU A 195 -6.93 -2.62 -11.39
N LEU A 196 -7.64 -2.01 -10.45
CA LEU A 196 -7.33 -0.71 -9.87
C LEU A 196 -6.70 -0.81 -8.48
N SER A 197 -6.38 -2.00 -7.96
CA SER A 197 -5.85 -2.17 -6.59
C SER A 197 -4.49 -1.51 -6.35
N PHE A 198 -3.81 -1.09 -7.43
CA PHE A 198 -2.60 -0.25 -7.36
C PHE A 198 -2.90 1.23 -7.07
N MET A 199 -4.15 1.66 -7.22
CA MET A 199 -4.60 3.02 -6.95
C MET A 199 -4.91 3.22 -5.47
N HIS A 200 -4.84 4.48 -5.01
CA HIS A 200 -5.28 4.85 -3.66
C HIS A 200 -6.76 4.52 -3.44
N GLU A 201 -7.15 4.10 -2.22
CA GLU A 201 -8.51 3.62 -1.88
C GLU A 201 -9.62 4.59 -2.34
N ASP A 202 -9.41 5.90 -2.14
CA ASP A 202 -10.34 6.94 -2.60
C ASP A 202 -10.52 7.00 -4.12
N LEU A 203 -9.46 6.72 -4.89
CA LEU A 203 -9.52 6.74 -6.35
C LEU A 203 -10.13 5.46 -6.91
N VAL A 204 -9.93 4.33 -6.24
CA VAL A 204 -10.59 3.06 -6.58
C VAL A 204 -12.10 3.24 -6.51
N GLY A 205 -12.63 3.74 -5.38
CA GLY A 205 -14.05 3.98 -5.22
C GLY A 205 -14.62 4.99 -6.23
N LEU A 206 -13.88 6.06 -6.54
CA LEU A 206 -14.31 7.03 -7.57
C LEU A 206 -14.33 6.42 -8.97
N ALA A 207 -13.30 5.66 -9.33
CA ALA A 207 -13.20 5.00 -10.62
C ALA A 207 -14.27 3.90 -10.77
N GLU A 208 -14.52 3.10 -9.75
CA GLU A 208 -15.59 2.09 -9.76
C GLU A 208 -16.96 2.72 -9.98
N ASN A 209 -17.29 3.77 -9.23
CA ASN A 209 -18.61 4.37 -9.26
C ASN A 209 -18.87 5.21 -10.52
N HIS A 210 -17.82 5.76 -11.13
CA HIS A 210 -17.98 6.80 -12.14
C HIS A 210 -17.14 6.64 -13.40
N SER A 211 -16.29 5.61 -13.54
CA SER A 211 -15.55 5.37 -14.79
C SER A 211 -16.47 5.18 -15.99
N GLN A 212 -17.67 4.63 -15.78
CA GLN A 212 -18.67 4.39 -16.82
C GLN A 212 -19.58 5.59 -17.07
N LYS A 213 -20.11 5.66 -18.30
CA LYS A 213 -21.11 6.65 -18.68
C LYS A 213 -22.41 6.43 -17.91
N ILE A 214 -22.96 7.50 -17.33
CA ILE A 214 -24.28 7.49 -16.69
C ILE A 214 -25.29 8.07 -17.68
N ASN A 215 -26.25 7.25 -18.14
CA ASN A 215 -27.18 7.57 -19.23
C ASN A 215 -26.49 8.05 -20.51
N GLY A 216 -25.41 7.37 -20.90
CA GLY A 216 -24.66 7.70 -22.13
C GLY A 216 -23.73 8.91 -22.02
N VAL A 217 -23.64 9.57 -20.86
CA VAL A 217 -22.79 10.75 -20.64
C VAL A 217 -21.63 10.40 -19.71
N GLN A 218 -20.39 10.75 -20.09
CA GLN A 218 -19.23 10.65 -19.22
C GLN A 218 -19.29 11.77 -18.18
N ARG A 219 -19.50 11.43 -16.91
CA ARG A 219 -19.69 12.40 -15.82
C ARG A 219 -18.51 12.52 -14.86
N PHE A 220 -17.55 11.60 -14.96
CA PHE A 220 -16.29 11.67 -14.24
C PHE A 220 -15.14 11.82 -15.24
N PHE A 221 -14.26 12.76 -14.94
CA PHE A 221 -13.01 12.95 -15.63
C PHE A 221 -11.94 13.15 -14.57
N LEU A 222 -10.83 12.41 -14.70
CA LEU A 222 -9.66 12.60 -13.86
C LEU A 222 -8.76 13.61 -14.56
N LYS A 223 -8.70 14.84 -14.04
CA LYS A 223 -7.74 15.84 -14.49
C LYS A 223 -6.51 15.79 -13.59
N LEU A 224 -5.39 15.36 -14.16
CA LEU A 224 -4.07 15.49 -13.56
C LEU A 224 -3.38 16.69 -14.19
N ASP A 225 -2.94 17.64 -13.37
CA ASP A 225 -2.12 18.75 -13.86
C ASP A 225 -0.71 18.24 -14.20
N TYR A 226 -0.52 17.71 -15.40
CA TYR A 226 0.80 17.26 -15.86
C TYR A 226 1.76 18.45 -15.97
N VAL A 227 2.93 18.35 -15.31
CA VAL A 227 3.99 19.38 -15.35
C VAL A 227 5.02 19.06 -16.44
N ILE A 228 4.88 17.92 -17.12
CA ILE A 228 5.80 17.48 -18.17
C ILE A 228 5.42 18.17 -19.49
N PRO A 229 6.37 18.77 -20.23
CA PRO A 229 6.12 19.33 -21.55
C PRO A 229 5.49 18.29 -22.48
N ARG A 230 4.52 18.71 -23.32
CA ARG A 230 3.87 17.81 -24.29
C ARG A 230 4.87 17.08 -25.18
N SER A 231 5.99 17.73 -25.51
CA SER A 231 7.07 17.17 -26.35
C SER A 231 7.79 15.96 -25.73
N THR A 232 7.62 15.70 -24.43
CA THR A 232 8.28 14.58 -23.73
C THR A 232 7.30 13.52 -23.23
N ILE A 233 5.99 13.66 -23.49
CA ILE A 233 4.98 12.68 -23.07
C ILE A 233 5.19 11.36 -23.82
N ASP A 234 5.35 11.41 -25.14
CA ASP A 234 5.56 10.22 -25.97
C ASP A 234 6.79 9.42 -25.50
N ALA A 235 7.89 10.10 -25.18
CA ALA A 235 9.09 9.45 -24.66
C ALA A 235 8.86 8.79 -23.28
N VAL A 236 8.03 9.37 -22.41
CA VAL A 236 7.68 8.75 -21.12
C VAL A 236 6.85 7.48 -21.33
N ASP A 237 5.94 7.47 -22.29
CA ASP A 237 5.14 6.30 -22.64
C ASP A 237 6.02 5.19 -23.26
N ASP A 238 6.95 5.56 -24.14
CA ASP A 238 7.94 4.63 -24.70
C ASP A 238 8.79 3.99 -23.60
N TRP A 239 9.31 4.79 -22.64
CA TRP A 239 10.09 4.24 -21.52
C TRP A 239 9.28 3.32 -20.61
N GLN A 240 8.00 3.62 -20.36
CA GLN A 240 7.12 2.72 -19.61
C GLN A 240 6.93 1.40 -20.35
N TYR A 241 6.75 1.45 -21.66
CA TYR A 241 6.64 0.25 -22.50
C TYR A 241 7.93 -0.58 -22.47
N GLU A 242 9.09 0.04 -22.65
CA GLU A 242 10.39 -0.66 -22.61
C GLU A 242 10.64 -1.31 -21.24
N LEU A 243 10.43 -0.58 -20.14
CA LEU A 243 10.57 -1.11 -18.79
C LEU A 243 9.67 -2.33 -18.56
N ARG A 244 8.42 -2.29 -19.06
CA ARG A 244 7.51 -3.44 -19.00
C ARG A 244 8.09 -4.66 -19.73
N GLN A 245 8.69 -4.48 -20.90
CA GLN A 245 9.32 -5.59 -21.63
C GLN A 245 10.54 -6.16 -20.87
N LEU A 246 11.28 -5.32 -20.15
CA LEU A 246 12.41 -5.76 -19.34
C LEU A 246 11.98 -6.54 -18.10
N TRP A 247 10.93 -6.09 -17.40
CA TRP A 247 10.38 -6.81 -16.24
C TRP A 247 9.76 -8.16 -16.61
N ALA A 248 9.39 -8.39 -17.86
CA ALA A 248 8.91 -9.69 -18.34
C ALA A 248 10.03 -10.74 -18.51
N LYS A 249 11.31 -10.35 -18.44
CA LYS A 249 12.45 -11.27 -18.57
C LYS A 249 12.80 -11.90 -17.22
N THR A 250 13.37 -13.11 -17.24
CA THR A 250 13.84 -13.80 -16.02
C THR A 250 15.27 -14.31 -16.21
N PRO A 251 16.25 -13.82 -15.44
CA PRO A 251 16.14 -12.69 -14.49
C PRO A 251 15.89 -11.36 -15.22
N VAL A 252 15.32 -10.37 -14.51
CA VAL A 252 15.20 -9.01 -15.03
C VAL A 252 16.62 -8.46 -15.26
N PRO A 253 16.94 -7.93 -16.45
CA PRO A 253 18.29 -7.44 -16.74
C PRO A 253 18.54 -6.08 -16.06
N PRO A 254 19.79 -5.78 -15.68
CA PRO A 254 20.19 -4.43 -15.34
C PRO A 254 20.12 -3.54 -16.59
N ILE A 255 20.05 -2.23 -16.38
CA ILE A 255 19.97 -1.24 -17.45
C ILE A 255 21.07 -0.19 -17.30
N LYS A 256 21.56 0.29 -18.43
CA LYS A 256 22.29 1.55 -18.53
C LYS A 256 21.31 2.64 -18.97
N LEU A 257 21.28 3.74 -18.25
CA LEU A 257 20.47 4.91 -18.58
C LEU A 257 21.36 6.15 -18.74
N THR A 258 21.06 6.98 -19.74
CA THR A 258 21.61 8.34 -19.83
C THR A 258 20.56 9.31 -19.29
N TYR A 259 20.88 10.01 -18.20
CA TYR A 259 19.95 10.82 -17.42
C TYR A 259 20.33 12.29 -17.36
N GLY A 260 19.39 13.18 -17.69
CA GLY A 260 19.54 14.62 -17.51
C GLY A 260 19.32 15.02 -16.05
N SER A 261 20.39 15.08 -15.25
CA SER A 261 20.30 15.44 -13.84
C SER A 261 20.14 16.94 -13.64
N ALA A 262 19.01 17.40 -13.10
CA ALA A 262 18.86 18.81 -12.76
C ALA A 262 19.76 19.25 -11.60
N ARG A 263 20.12 18.33 -10.70
CA ARG A 263 21.02 18.63 -9.57
C ARG A 263 22.45 18.91 -10.05
N LEU A 264 22.89 18.20 -11.08
CA LEU A 264 24.25 18.34 -11.65
C LEU A 264 24.29 19.23 -12.89
N ALA A 265 23.12 19.66 -13.39
CA ALA A 265 22.96 20.38 -14.66
C ALA A 265 23.69 19.71 -15.84
N ASN A 266 23.74 18.38 -15.88
CA ASN A 266 24.45 17.61 -16.91
C ASN A 266 23.77 16.25 -17.19
N ASN A 267 24.08 15.66 -18.34
CA ASN A 267 23.75 14.27 -18.66
C ASN A 267 24.78 13.34 -18.01
N VAL A 268 24.29 12.30 -17.34
CA VAL A 268 25.13 11.30 -16.69
C VAL A 268 24.66 9.90 -17.04
N ASP A 269 25.60 9.00 -17.24
CA ASP A 269 25.29 7.58 -17.39
C ASP A 269 25.22 6.93 -16.01
N CYS A 270 24.16 6.16 -15.77
CA CYS A 270 23.98 5.35 -14.57
C CYS A 270 23.69 3.90 -14.96
N ILE A 271 24.27 2.96 -14.24
CA ILE A 271 23.96 1.53 -14.36
C ILE A 271 23.18 1.10 -13.13
N VAL A 272 21.97 0.59 -13.35
CA VAL A 272 21.02 0.30 -12.28
C VAL A 272 20.21 -0.97 -12.56
N TYR A 273 19.64 -1.55 -11.54
CA TYR A 273 18.57 -2.53 -11.64
C TYR A 273 17.22 -1.83 -11.52
N PRO A 274 16.33 -1.93 -12.53
CA PRO A 274 15.04 -1.25 -12.55
C PRO A 274 14.03 -2.00 -11.67
N VAL A 275 13.63 -1.41 -10.53
CA VAL A 275 12.77 -2.11 -9.56
C VAL A 275 11.30 -1.93 -9.90
N CYS A 276 10.83 -0.69 -10.00
CA CYS A 276 9.43 -0.36 -10.34
C CYS A 276 9.26 1.10 -10.76
N ILE A 277 8.03 1.47 -11.15
CA ILE A 277 7.65 2.85 -11.44
C ILE A 277 6.63 3.40 -10.43
N TYR A 278 6.72 4.71 -10.16
CA TYR A 278 5.81 5.48 -9.32
C TYR A 278 5.23 6.66 -10.07
N TYR A 279 3.95 6.94 -9.85
CA TYR A 279 3.36 8.23 -10.18
C TYR A 279 3.21 9.08 -8.92
N VAL A 280 4.07 10.09 -8.76
CA VAL A 280 4.08 10.97 -7.58
C VAL A 280 4.26 12.41 -8.04
N GLN A 281 3.48 13.32 -7.45
CA GLN A 281 3.53 14.77 -7.74
C GLN A 281 3.59 15.11 -9.24
N ARG A 282 2.68 14.50 -10.03
CA ARG A 282 2.47 14.83 -11.44
C ARG A 282 3.61 14.40 -12.38
N ALA A 283 4.47 13.46 -11.96
CA ALA A 283 5.49 12.86 -12.81
C ALA A 283 5.65 11.36 -12.53
N VAL A 284 6.15 10.65 -13.54
CA VAL A 284 6.48 9.23 -13.44
C VAL A 284 7.97 9.08 -13.08
N TYR A 285 8.26 8.25 -12.09
CA TYR A 285 9.61 7.96 -11.61
C TYR A 285 9.91 6.48 -11.75
N LEU A 286 11.10 6.14 -12.23
CA LEU A 286 11.71 4.82 -12.13
C LEU A 286 12.48 4.77 -10.82
N CYS A 287 12.05 3.92 -9.89
CA CYS A 287 12.84 3.58 -8.73
C CYS A 287 13.80 2.46 -9.09
N ALA A 288 15.09 2.71 -8.89
CA ALA A 288 16.14 1.78 -9.27
C ALA A 288 17.19 1.66 -8.18
N TYR A 289 17.89 0.53 -8.19
CA TYR A 289 19.00 0.24 -7.28
C TYR A 289 20.30 0.12 -8.07
N GLY A 290 21.31 0.91 -7.73
CA GLY A 290 22.58 0.96 -8.47
C GLY A 290 23.22 2.34 -8.38
N GLU A 291 23.78 2.83 -9.47
CA GLU A 291 24.39 4.16 -9.48
C GLU A 291 23.34 5.28 -9.47
N SER A 292 23.49 6.24 -8.57
CA SER A 292 22.83 7.55 -8.64
C SER A 292 23.54 8.47 -9.65
N PRO A 293 22.96 9.63 -10.02
CA PRO A 293 23.66 10.66 -10.78
C PRO A 293 24.98 11.12 -10.14
N GLN A 294 25.08 11.05 -8.81
CA GLN A 294 26.28 11.40 -8.03
C GLN A 294 27.27 10.23 -7.92
N LYS A 295 26.98 9.08 -8.52
CA LYS A 295 27.75 7.82 -8.43
C LYS A 295 27.75 7.16 -7.06
N ASP A 296 26.80 7.53 -6.19
CA ASP A 296 26.48 6.73 -5.02
C ASP A 296 25.82 5.43 -5.45
N THR A 297 26.19 4.31 -4.85
CA THR A 297 25.70 2.98 -5.23
C THR A 297 24.59 2.51 -4.29
N ASN A 298 23.39 3.04 -4.48
CA ASN A 298 22.21 2.74 -3.66
C ASN A 298 20.90 2.95 -4.45
N TRP A 299 19.79 3.11 -3.76
CA TRP A 299 18.51 3.50 -4.34
C TRP A 299 18.53 4.92 -4.92
N TYR A 300 17.83 5.12 -6.03
CA TYR A 300 17.55 6.44 -6.59
C TYR A 300 16.24 6.47 -7.37
N ASN A 301 15.51 7.59 -7.29
CA ASN A 301 14.28 7.83 -8.04
C ASN A 301 14.57 8.68 -9.30
N PHE A 302 14.60 8.05 -10.47
CA PHE A 302 14.82 8.71 -11.77
C PHE A 302 13.51 9.17 -12.38
N ARG A 303 13.41 10.46 -12.73
CA ARG A 303 12.26 10.96 -13.51
C ARG A 303 12.30 10.43 -14.95
N LEU A 304 11.23 9.78 -15.41
CA LEU A 304 11.20 9.21 -16.77
C LEU A 304 11.34 10.29 -17.84
N ASP A 305 10.78 11.49 -17.64
CA ASP A 305 10.88 12.62 -18.59
C ASP A 305 12.30 13.15 -18.77
N ARG A 306 13.25 12.68 -17.95
CA ARG A 306 14.67 13.07 -17.99
C ARG A 306 15.59 11.95 -18.47
N ILE A 307 15.06 10.76 -18.73
CA ILE A 307 15.81 9.67 -19.35
C ILE A 307 15.93 9.97 -20.85
N ARG A 308 17.17 9.95 -21.36
CA ARG A 308 17.51 10.21 -22.76
C ARG A 308 17.64 8.93 -23.56
N SER A 309 18.13 7.88 -22.92
CA SER A 309 18.27 6.55 -23.50
C SER A 309 18.26 5.50 -22.40
N LEU A 310 17.84 4.31 -22.76
CA LEU A 310 17.80 3.14 -21.91
C LEU A 310 18.31 1.94 -22.71
N VAL A 311 19.26 1.20 -22.15
CA VAL A 311 19.83 0.01 -22.80
C VAL A 311 19.92 -1.12 -21.77
N ALA A 312 19.37 -2.29 -22.08
CA ALA A 312 19.54 -3.48 -21.26
C ALA A 312 20.99 -3.98 -21.31
N LEU A 313 21.51 -4.39 -20.17
CA LEU A 313 22.81 -5.02 -20.03
C LEU A 313 22.66 -6.48 -19.62
N GLU A 314 23.69 -7.28 -19.88
CA GLU A 314 23.77 -8.64 -19.37
C GLU A 314 24.34 -8.65 -17.95
N TRP A 315 23.92 -9.61 -17.12
CA TRP A 315 24.45 -9.77 -15.76
C TRP A 315 25.95 -10.10 -15.70
N THR A 316 26.54 -10.49 -16.83
CA THR A 316 27.99 -10.72 -16.99
C THR A 316 28.76 -9.47 -17.43
N ASP A 317 28.11 -8.33 -17.62
CA ASP A 317 28.78 -7.09 -18.03
C ASP A 317 29.76 -6.62 -16.94
N SER A 318 31.01 -6.40 -17.34
CA SER A 318 32.10 -6.01 -16.43
C SER A 318 31.96 -4.59 -15.88
N LYS A 319 31.06 -3.78 -16.45
CA LYS A 319 30.77 -2.41 -16.01
C LYS A 319 29.71 -2.36 -14.90
N LEU A 320 29.08 -3.47 -14.55
CA LEU A 320 28.09 -3.50 -13.48
C LEU A 320 28.72 -3.08 -12.14
N PRO A 321 28.06 -2.20 -11.36
CA PRO A 321 28.50 -1.85 -10.02
C PRO A 321 28.64 -3.09 -9.12
N SER A 322 29.67 -3.11 -8.28
CA SER A 322 29.98 -4.27 -7.43
C SER A 322 28.85 -4.62 -6.46
N ASN A 323 28.19 -3.62 -5.87
CA ASN A 323 27.02 -3.83 -4.99
C ASN A 323 25.86 -4.51 -5.74
N LEU A 324 25.67 -4.17 -7.01
CA LEU A 324 24.60 -4.73 -7.82
C LEU A 324 24.92 -6.18 -8.24
N GLN A 325 26.16 -6.45 -8.65
CA GLN A 325 26.63 -7.82 -8.90
C GLN A 325 26.49 -8.70 -7.65
N GLN A 326 26.84 -8.16 -6.48
CA GLN A 326 26.73 -8.88 -5.21
C GLN A 326 25.28 -9.26 -4.89
N GLN A 327 24.32 -8.33 -5.00
CA GLN A 327 22.91 -8.66 -4.75
C GLN A 327 22.37 -9.70 -5.73
N TYR A 328 22.77 -9.64 -7.00
CA TYR A 328 22.40 -10.64 -7.98
C TYR A 328 22.95 -12.04 -7.62
N GLN A 329 24.24 -12.14 -7.30
CA GLN A 329 24.88 -13.40 -6.90
C GLN A 329 24.24 -14.00 -5.62
N GLN A 330 23.82 -13.13 -4.70
CA GLN A 330 23.15 -13.51 -3.46
C GLN A 330 21.65 -13.79 -3.63
N LYS A 331 21.08 -13.62 -4.84
CA LYS A 331 19.63 -13.72 -5.12
C LYS A 331 18.79 -12.82 -4.21
N SER A 332 19.32 -11.64 -3.89
CA SER A 332 18.73 -10.66 -2.98
C SER A 332 18.42 -9.33 -3.69
N LEU A 333 18.11 -9.39 -5.00
CA LEU A 333 17.72 -8.21 -5.75
C LEU A 333 16.46 -7.57 -5.15
N PRO A 334 16.42 -6.24 -5.07
CA PRO A 334 15.32 -5.52 -4.44
C PRO A 334 14.02 -5.72 -5.21
N ASN A 335 12.92 -5.65 -4.48
CA ASN A 335 11.57 -5.74 -5.01
C ASN A 335 10.72 -4.53 -4.55
N PRO A 336 9.56 -4.29 -5.18
CA PRO A 336 8.72 -3.14 -4.83
C PRO A 336 8.22 -3.12 -3.38
N ASP A 337 8.06 -4.28 -2.73
CA ASP A 337 7.61 -4.35 -1.33
C ASP A 337 8.65 -3.79 -0.36
N ASP A 338 9.94 -3.89 -0.69
CA ASP A 338 11.02 -3.29 0.10
C ASP A 338 10.85 -1.77 0.18
N ILE A 339 10.37 -1.17 -0.91
CA ILE A 339 10.19 0.27 -1.03
C ILE A 339 8.93 0.70 -0.27
N ALA A 340 7.82 -0.02 -0.44
CA ALA A 340 6.58 0.25 0.31
C ALA A 340 6.82 0.19 1.83
N LEU A 341 7.59 -0.82 2.28
CA LEU A 341 7.98 -0.96 3.68
C LEU A 341 8.85 0.20 4.17
N GLU A 342 9.80 0.67 3.36
CA GLU A 342 10.60 1.84 3.74
C GLU A 342 9.77 3.13 3.73
N MET A 343 8.90 3.33 2.75
CA MET A 343 8.04 4.50 2.68
C MET A 343 7.08 4.60 3.87
N SER A 344 6.66 3.48 4.47
CA SER A 344 5.78 3.48 5.66
C SER A 344 6.50 3.90 6.96
N LYS A 345 7.84 3.86 7.01
CA LYS A 345 8.62 4.14 8.23
C LYS A 345 8.81 5.62 8.51
N ALA A 346 8.90 6.44 7.47
CA ALA A 346 9.14 7.86 7.60
C ALA A 346 8.64 8.62 6.38
N TRP A 347 8.09 9.80 6.64
CA TRP A 347 7.49 10.67 5.67
C TRP A 347 8.53 11.20 4.68
N GLY A 348 8.40 10.77 3.42
CA GLY A 348 9.16 11.26 2.29
C GLY A 348 9.18 10.26 1.13
N PHE A 349 9.28 10.78 -0.08
CA PHE A 349 9.37 10.03 -1.32
C PHE A 349 10.77 9.43 -1.53
N ASP A 350 11.82 10.15 -1.13
CA ASP A 350 13.20 9.67 -1.18
C ASP A 350 13.48 8.78 0.06
N PHE A 351 12.79 7.64 0.10
CA PHE A 351 12.77 6.70 1.24
C PHE A 351 14.15 6.16 1.65
N TYR A 352 15.14 6.25 0.77
CA TYR A 352 16.51 5.83 1.03
C TYR A 352 17.31 6.84 1.87
N LEU A 353 16.79 8.04 2.10
CA LEU A 353 17.38 8.97 3.05
C LEU A 353 17.13 8.51 4.50
N PRO A 354 18.01 8.86 5.44
CA PRO A 354 17.84 8.52 6.84
C PRO A 354 16.55 9.12 7.41
N SER A 355 15.94 8.37 8.35
CA SER A 355 14.79 8.84 9.11
C SER A 355 15.22 9.77 10.23
N GLN A 356 14.75 11.03 10.22
CA GLN A 356 15.03 12.04 11.23
C GLN A 356 13.75 12.50 11.94
N LEU A 357 13.86 12.92 13.20
CA LEU A 357 12.76 13.58 13.89
C LEU A 357 12.55 14.99 13.32
N MET A 358 11.32 15.30 12.97
CA MET A 358 10.86 16.66 12.69
C MET A 358 9.85 17.09 13.75
N LEU A 359 10.00 18.32 14.23
CA LEU A 359 9.03 18.96 15.11
C LEU A 359 8.53 20.22 14.42
N LEU A 360 7.22 20.39 14.36
CA LEU A 360 6.55 21.53 13.75
C LEU A 360 5.71 22.27 14.78
N ARG A 361 5.57 23.58 14.59
CA ARG A 361 4.60 24.43 15.27
C ARG A 361 3.69 25.07 14.24
N PHE A 362 2.39 24.98 14.44
CA PHE A 362 1.37 25.67 13.66
C PHE A 362 0.64 26.68 14.54
N ASP A 363 0.19 27.75 13.92
CA ASP A 363 -0.88 28.56 14.49
C ASP A 363 -2.12 27.68 14.79
N ARG A 364 -2.69 27.79 15.99
CA ARG A 364 -3.81 26.93 16.44
C ARG A 364 -5.02 27.02 15.51
N GLN A 365 -5.42 28.24 15.13
CA GLN A 365 -6.61 28.45 14.29
C GLN A 365 -6.41 27.86 12.88
N PHE A 366 -5.21 28.03 12.30
CA PHE A 366 -4.88 27.40 11.03
C PHE A 366 -4.88 25.88 11.11
N CYS A 367 -4.28 25.32 12.18
CA CYS A 367 -4.23 23.88 12.38
C CYS A 367 -5.62 23.26 12.43
N ASP A 368 -6.50 23.79 13.29
CA ASP A 368 -7.84 23.24 13.51
C ASP A 368 -8.68 23.25 12.22
N ARG A 369 -8.42 24.18 11.30
CA ARG A 369 -9.15 24.33 10.03
C ARG A 369 -8.57 23.51 8.88
N TYR A 370 -7.25 23.37 8.80
CA TYR A 370 -6.58 22.92 7.56
C TYR A 370 -5.59 21.77 7.74
N VAL A 371 -5.19 21.46 8.97
CA VAL A 371 -4.20 20.41 9.27
C VAL A 371 -4.85 19.27 10.04
N LYS A 372 -5.66 19.57 11.05
CA LYS A 372 -6.34 18.58 11.86
C LYS A 372 -7.30 17.74 11.02
N GLY A 373 -7.28 16.42 11.23
CA GLY A 373 -8.11 15.48 10.50
C GLY A 373 -7.67 15.22 9.06
N THR A 374 -6.49 15.72 8.66
CA THR A 374 -5.91 15.44 7.34
C THR A 374 -4.83 14.38 7.45
N GLU A 375 -4.81 13.44 6.51
CA GLU A 375 -3.78 12.40 6.47
C GLU A 375 -2.53 12.90 5.75
N ARG A 376 -1.35 12.58 6.28
CA ARG A 376 -0.04 12.98 5.74
C ARG A 376 0.92 11.82 5.67
N HIS A 377 1.09 11.17 6.83
CA HIS A 377 1.92 10.00 7.07
C HIS A 377 1.59 9.50 8.49
N ASP A 378 1.70 8.20 8.75
CA ASP A 378 1.37 7.61 10.06
C ASP A 378 2.17 8.17 11.23
N THR A 379 3.38 8.69 10.95
CA THR A 379 4.24 9.32 11.97
C THR A 379 3.91 10.79 12.21
N PHE A 380 3.05 11.41 11.41
CA PHE A 380 2.65 12.81 11.54
C PHE A 380 1.52 12.93 12.57
N GLU A 381 1.87 13.21 13.82
CA GLU A 381 0.92 13.23 14.94
C GLU A 381 0.99 14.51 15.75
N GLU A 382 -0.18 14.95 16.24
CA GLU A 382 -0.28 16.09 17.15
C GLU A 382 0.27 15.70 18.53
N ILE A 383 1.12 16.55 19.09
CA ILE A 383 1.74 16.38 20.40
C ILE A 383 1.57 17.66 21.24
N THR A 384 1.66 17.51 22.56
CA THR A 384 1.60 18.64 23.50
C THR A 384 2.90 19.43 23.53
N TYR A 385 2.83 20.70 23.93
CA TYR A 385 4.00 21.54 24.19
C TYR A 385 5.05 20.83 25.10
N GLN A 386 4.59 20.18 26.17
CA GLN A 386 5.46 19.44 27.10
C GLN A 386 6.13 18.22 26.45
N GLN A 387 5.46 17.55 25.49
CA GLN A 387 6.08 16.49 24.70
C GLN A 387 7.17 17.04 23.78
N VAL A 388 6.95 18.18 23.12
CA VAL A 388 7.98 18.86 22.31
C VAL A 388 9.21 19.16 23.14
N GLN A 389 9.03 19.75 24.33
CA GLN A 389 10.14 20.06 25.24
C GLN A 389 10.94 18.80 25.62
N ARG A 390 10.26 17.71 25.99
CA ARG A 390 10.89 16.43 26.33
C ARG A 390 11.64 15.82 25.14
N LEU A 391 11.07 15.91 23.93
CA LEU A 391 11.71 15.40 22.71
C LEU A 391 12.98 16.18 22.38
N ILE A 392 12.95 17.51 22.49
CA ILE A 392 14.14 18.36 22.31
C ILE A 392 15.23 17.96 23.31
N GLN A 393 14.89 17.78 24.59
CA GLN A 393 15.83 17.39 25.64
C GLN A 393 16.42 15.99 25.44
N ARG A 394 15.64 15.06 24.87
CA ARG A 394 16.05 13.66 24.70
C ARG A 394 16.82 13.40 23.42
N GLU A 395 16.38 13.96 22.30
CA GLU A 395 16.85 13.56 20.96
C GLU A 395 17.79 14.56 20.30
N ILE A 396 17.81 15.82 20.74
CA ILE A 396 18.67 16.85 20.14
C ILE A 396 19.96 17.03 20.94
N LYS A 397 21.10 17.08 20.24
CA LYS A 397 22.43 17.25 20.84
C LYS A 397 22.74 18.73 21.14
N GLN A 398 23.64 18.96 22.10
CA GLN A 398 24.21 20.30 22.37
C GLN A 398 25.10 20.75 21.19
N PRO A 399 25.16 22.06 20.85
CA PRO A 399 24.49 23.20 21.51
C PRO A 399 23.04 23.47 21.02
N GLN A 400 22.62 22.85 19.91
CA GLN A 400 21.32 23.11 19.26
C GLN A 400 20.13 22.89 20.20
N GLN A 401 20.26 21.94 21.14
CA GLN A 401 19.25 21.69 22.16
C GLN A 401 18.88 22.95 22.96
N GLN A 402 19.85 23.71 23.45
CA GLN A 402 19.58 24.92 24.24
C GLN A 402 18.88 26.00 23.43
N ASP A 403 19.29 26.17 22.17
CA ASP A 403 18.70 27.18 21.29
C ASP A 403 17.26 26.83 20.91
N LEU A 404 16.96 25.56 20.68
CA LEU A 404 15.59 25.09 20.46
C LEU A 404 14.70 25.27 21.68
N LEU A 405 15.21 25.02 22.89
CA LEU A 405 14.45 25.28 24.12
C LEU A 405 14.15 26.78 24.30
N LYS A 406 15.10 27.66 23.97
CA LYS A 406 14.87 29.12 23.97
C LYS A 406 13.86 29.55 22.91
N VAL A 407 13.87 28.91 21.74
CA VAL A 407 12.86 29.15 20.69
C VAL A 407 11.49 28.73 21.21
N LEU A 408 11.36 27.51 21.73
CA LEU A 408 10.10 26.96 22.21
C LEU A 408 9.50 27.80 23.33
N ALA A 409 10.32 28.28 24.27
CA ALA A 409 9.90 29.18 25.36
C ALA A 409 9.31 30.52 24.88
N LYS A 410 9.53 30.90 23.62
CA LYS A 410 8.95 32.10 22.99
C LYS A 410 7.70 31.76 22.14
N ARG A 411 7.12 30.57 22.29
CA ARG A 411 5.92 30.13 21.57
C ARG A 411 4.80 29.84 22.57
N SER A 412 3.56 29.92 22.09
CA SER A 412 2.40 29.71 22.95
C SER A 412 2.24 28.22 23.24
N GLU A 413 2.04 27.83 24.49
CA GLU A 413 1.72 26.44 24.85
C GLU A 413 0.41 25.95 24.21
N THR A 414 -0.46 26.88 23.80
CA THR A 414 -1.74 26.58 23.14
C THR A 414 -1.65 26.46 21.62
N ASP A 415 -0.48 26.71 21.02
CA ASP A 415 -0.23 26.43 19.61
C ASP A 415 -0.37 24.93 19.33
N ALA A 416 -0.53 24.58 18.05
CA ALA A 416 -0.57 23.19 17.64
C ALA A 416 0.86 22.70 17.33
N TYR A 417 1.27 21.62 17.97
CA TYR A 417 2.59 21.03 17.77
C TYR A 417 2.45 19.65 17.17
N TYR A 418 3.34 19.32 16.25
CA TYR A 418 3.35 18.02 15.59
C TYR A 418 4.75 17.43 15.61
N GLN A 419 4.83 16.12 15.71
CA GLN A 419 6.02 15.37 15.36
C GLN A 419 5.83 14.61 14.06
N ALA A 420 6.93 14.32 13.38
CA ALA A 420 6.99 13.37 12.29
C ALA A 420 8.38 12.70 12.22
N ARG A 421 8.43 11.48 11.72
CA ARG A 421 9.68 10.92 11.17
C ARG A 421 9.75 11.30 9.70
N ILE A 422 10.83 11.95 9.26
CA ILE A 422 11.01 12.42 7.88
C ILE A 422 12.24 11.82 7.22
N ARG A 423 12.23 11.74 5.88
CA ARG A 423 13.38 11.35 5.07
C ARG A 423 14.28 12.56 4.80
N TYR A 424 15.33 12.70 5.60
CA TYR A 424 16.16 13.90 5.63
C TYR A 424 17.57 13.57 6.15
N GLN A 425 18.60 14.04 5.48
CA GLN A 425 19.97 13.97 5.99
C GLN A 425 20.49 15.36 6.36
N ASP A 426 20.46 16.28 5.41
CA ASP A 426 20.90 17.67 5.54
C ASP A 426 20.23 18.55 4.46
N ASN A 427 20.49 19.85 4.49
CA ASN A 427 19.90 20.80 3.53
C ASN A 427 20.23 20.52 2.06
N GLU A 428 21.33 19.82 1.77
CA GLU A 428 21.73 19.45 0.39
C GLU A 428 21.18 18.07 -0.01
N HIS A 429 20.97 17.19 0.98
CA HIS A 429 20.52 15.81 0.84
C HIS A 429 19.20 15.61 1.58
N ARG A 430 18.12 16.10 0.97
CA ARG A 430 16.76 16.06 1.49
C ARG A 430 15.75 15.74 0.40
N ASP A 431 14.63 15.17 0.81
CA ASP A 431 13.49 15.01 -0.08
C ASP A 431 12.87 16.39 -0.39
N ASN A 432 12.99 16.83 -1.65
CA ASN A 432 12.42 18.08 -2.11
C ASN A 432 10.89 18.12 -1.99
N ASN A 433 10.23 16.96 -2.09
CA ASN A 433 8.77 16.86 -1.98
C ASN A 433 8.29 17.28 -0.59
N LEU A 434 9.00 16.86 0.46
CA LEU A 434 8.73 17.24 1.84
C LEU A 434 8.87 18.76 2.01
N VAL A 435 9.97 19.33 1.50
CA VAL A 435 10.25 20.77 1.60
C VAL A 435 9.17 21.61 0.90
N MET A 436 8.75 21.21 -0.30
CA MET A 436 7.69 21.90 -1.04
C MET A 436 6.36 21.88 -0.28
N ARG A 437 6.00 20.76 0.36
CA ARG A 437 4.80 20.66 1.19
C ARG A 437 4.86 21.60 2.40
N LEU A 438 6.00 21.65 3.09
CA LEU A 438 6.19 22.57 4.22
C LEU A 438 6.09 24.04 3.79
N ARG A 439 6.67 24.40 2.64
CA ARG A 439 6.55 25.75 2.06
C ARG A 439 5.11 26.15 1.75
N ALA A 440 4.28 25.20 1.31
CA ALA A 440 2.86 25.46 1.05
C ALA A 440 2.06 25.87 2.31
N TRP A 441 2.56 25.57 3.52
CA TRP A 441 1.97 26.02 4.78
C TRP A 441 2.57 27.31 5.33
N GLN A 442 3.64 27.85 4.74
CA GLN A 442 4.18 29.13 5.20
C GLN A 442 3.17 30.27 4.93
N PRO A 443 3.08 31.27 5.83
CA PRO A 443 3.86 31.46 7.06
C PRO A 443 3.23 30.80 8.31
N LYS A 444 2.24 29.91 8.15
CA LYS A 444 1.45 29.33 9.25
C LYS A 444 2.09 28.10 9.90
N VAL A 445 3.17 27.59 9.32
CA VAL A 445 4.02 26.55 9.91
C VAL A 445 5.41 27.11 10.26
N GLU A 446 5.96 26.64 11.36
CA GLU A 446 7.35 26.82 11.74
C GLU A 446 8.00 25.45 11.95
N VAL A 447 9.12 25.22 11.27
CA VAL A 447 9.99 24.06 11.55
C VAL A 447 10.78 24.36 12.83
N LEU A 448 10.62 23.52 13.85
CA LEU A 448 11.44 23.59 15.06
C LEU A 448 12.74 22.81 14.85
N THR A 449 12.68 21.56 14.40
CA THR A 449 13.86 20.73 14.08
C THR A 449 13.56 19.87 12.85
N PRO A 450 14.54 19.46 12.01
CA PRO A 450 15.99 19.69 12.09
C PRO A 450 16.42 21.17 12.10
N TRP A 451 17.53 21.46 12.80
CA TRP A 451 17.99 22.85 13.01
C TRP A 451 18.39 23.54 11.71
N ASP A 452 19.15 22.87 10.86
CA ASP A 452 19.58 23.37 9.56
C ASP A 452 18.39 23.61 8.61
N LEU A 453 17.39 22.72 8.62
CA LEU A 453 16.15 22.93 7.87
C LEU A 453 15.41 24.18 8.36
N ARG A 454 15.26 24.33 9.68
CA ARG A 454 14.69 25.55 10.29
C ARG A 454 15.42 26.81 9.84
N GLN A 455 16.75 26.81 9.87
CA GLN A 455 17.55 27.96 9.43
C GLN A 455 17.33 28.27 7.94
N SER A 456 17.26 27.24 7.09
CA SER A 456 16.97 27.45 5.67
C SER A 456 15.60 28.09 5.44
N PHE A 457 14.57 27.70 6.21
CA PHE A 457 13.23 28.31 6.12
C PHE A 457 13.21 29.75 6.62
N ALA A 458 14.03 30.10 7.62
CA ALA A 458 14.19 31.47 8.09
C ALA A 458 14.88 32.36 7.05
N VAL A 459 15.93 31.84 6.38
CA VAL A 459 16.61 32.52 5.27
C VAL A 459 15.65 32.70 4.10
N ASP A 460 14.92 31.66 3.69
CA ASP A 460 13.92 31.73 2.61
C ASP A 460 12.89 32.84 2.88
N ALA A 461 12.36 32.93 4.11
CA ALA A 461 11.39 33.96 4.49
C ALA A 461 12.00 35.38 4.46
N ALA A 462 13.23 35.55 4.93
CA ALA A 462 13.93 36.83 4.88
C ALA A 462 14.20 37.27 3.44
N THR A 463 14.68 36.35 2.59
CA THR A 463 14.90 36.61 1.16
C THR A 463 13.59 36.96 0.46
N GLN A 464 12.52 36.21 0.72
CA GLN A 464 11.21 36.49 0.14
C GLN A 464 10.70 37.87 0.55
N PHE A 465 10.85 38.26 1.82
CA PHE A 465 10.46 39.58 2.30
C PHE A 465 11.17 40.70 1.52
N MET A 466 12.48 40.56 1.28
CA MET A 466 13.26 41.54 0.50
C MET A 466 12.75 41.73 -0.94
N LEU A 467 12.14 40.71 -1.55
CA LEU A 467 11.57 40.82 -2.91
C LEU A 467 10.38 41.79 -2.99
N TYR A 468 9.68 42.01 -1.88
CA TYR A 468 8.51 42.90 -1.81
C TYR A 468 8.79 44.25 -1.13
N GLN A 469 10.01 44.47 -0.64
CA GLN A 469 10.41 45.72 0.00
C GLN A 469 10.88 46.80 -0.99
N ASN A 470 10.95 46.48 -2.28
CA ASN A 470 11.34 47.42 -3.33
C ASN A 470 10.15 48.19 -3.89
#